data_AF-A0A1V1TNB2-F1
#
_entry.id   AF-A0A1V1TNB2-F1
#
_cell.length_a   1.000
_cell.length_b   1.000
_cell.length_c   1.000
_cell.angle_alpha   90.00
_cell.angle_beta   90.00
_cell.angle_gamma   90.00
#
_symmetry.space_group_name_H-M   'P 1'
#
loop_
_entity.id
_entity.type
_entity.pdbx_description
1 polymer ?
#
loop_
_entity_poly.entity_id
_entity_poly.type
_entity_poly.pdbx_seq_one_letter_code
_entity_poly.pdbx_strand_id
1 'polypeptide(L)'
;MTNPTTQIALKNNTSSSTVYAYVTGLDINKDNAYAFLQPDGKTLYYPESPSQPQQPLAVDCAIPLGAPGTTNTVTIPQLAGGRIWFVIDNKLTFLLNPGPGIVEPAVTNSDDVNYKLKWGFCEFT
;
A
#
# COMPACT_ATOMS: atom_id res chain seq x y z
N MET A 1 12.17 -8.61 -23.83
CA MET A 1 11.94 -7.57 -22.81
C MET A 1 10.65 -7.90 -22.08
N THR A 2 10.66 -7.89 -20.76
CA THR A 2 9.43 -7.97 -19.96
C THR A 2 8.68 -6.64 -20.02
N ASN A 3 7.36 -6.66 -19.91
CA ASN A 3 6.58 -5.42 -19.86
C ASN A 3 6.98 -4.58 -18.63
N PRO A 4 7.00 -3.23 -18.74
CA PRO A 4 7.39 -2.35 -17.63
C PRO A 4 6.31 -2.26 -16.53
N THR A 5 5.13 -2.83 -16.77
CA THR A 5 4.02 -2.86 -15.82
C THR A 5 3.26 -4.19 -15.91
N THR A 6 2.58 -4.53 -14.82
CA THR A 6 1.67 -5.67 -14.72
C THR A 6 0.31 -5.20 -14.21
N GLN A 7 -0.77 -5.69 -14.83
CA GLN A 7 -2.13 -5.46 -14.34
C GLN A 7 -2.51 -6.53 -13.31
N ILE A 8 -3.03 -6.10 -12.17
CA ILE A 8 -3.49 -6.99 -11.10
C ILE A 8 -4.95 -6.67 -10.80
N ALA A 9 -5.80 -7.69 -10.87
CA ALA A 9 -7.20 -7.59 -10.49
C ALA A 9 -7.34 -7.78 -8.97
N LEU A 10 -7.77 -6.73 -8.28
CA LEU A 10 -8.10 -6.74 -6.85
C LEU A 10 -9.60 -6.98 -6.70
N LYS A 11 -9.99 -8.13 -6.16
CA LYS A 11 -11.39 -8.52 -6.04
C LYS A 11 -11.85 -8.52 -4.58
N ASN A 12 -12.92 -7.77 -4.28
CA ASN A 12 -13.53 -7.81 -2.97
C ASN A 12 -14.44 -9.05 -2.84
N ASN A 13 -13.93 -10.12 -2.23
CA ASN A 13 -14.71 -11.32 -1.88
C ASN A 13 -15.14 -11.32 -0.41
N THR A 14 -15.08 -10.19 0.28
CA THR A 14 -15.55 -10.05 1.66
C THR A 14 -17.06 -9.78 1.70
N SER A 15 -17.65 -9.72 2.89
CA SER A 15 -19.02 -9.23 3.09
C SER A 15 -19.13 -7.71 3.30
N SER A 16 -18.00 -6.99 3.31
CA SER A 16 -17.96 -5.55 3.59
C SER A 16 -17.87 -4.73 2.31
N SER A 17 -18.53 -3.57 2.31
CA SER A 17 -18.38 -2.53 1.27
C SER A 17 -17.28 -1.51 1.59
N THR A 18 -16.61 -1.66 2.74
CA THR A 18 -15.54 -0.79 3.21
C THR A 18 -14.25 -1.61 3.24
N VAL A 19 -13.64 -1.79 2.07
CA VAL A 19 -12.37 -2.51 1.93
C VAL A 19 -11.41 -1.64 1.14
N TYR A 20 -10.19 -1.52 1.65
CA TYR A 20 -9.12 -0.76 0.99
C TYR A 20 -7.91 -1.66 0.73
N ALA A 21 -7.24 -1.37 -0.38
CA ALA A 21 -5.93 -1.90 -0.69
C ALA A 21 -4.86 -0.80 -0.68
N TYR A 22 -3.61 -1.19 -0.48
CA TYR A 22 -2.45 -0.33 -0.65
C TYR A 22 -1.37 -1.12 -1.36
N VAL A 23 -0.60 -0.46 -2.23
CA VAL A 23 0.56 -1.09 -2.88
C VAL A 23 1.80 -0.31 -2.50
N THR A 24 2.81 -0.98 -1.97
CA THR A 24 4.10 -0.40 -1.57
C THR A 24 5.25 -1.16 -2.22
N GLY A 25 6.41 -0.52 -2.38
CA GLY A 25 7.64 -1.18 -2.81
C GLY A 25 8.76 -0.18 -3.10
N LEU A 26 9.86 -0.67 -3.65
CA LEU A 26 10.98 0.15 -4.13
C LEU A 26 10.93 0.23 -5.66
N ASP A 27 10.81 1.44 -6.22
CA ASP A 27 10.84 1.63 -7.67
C ASP A 27 12.27 1.46 -8.20
N ILE A 28 12.51 0.34 -8.89
CA ILE A 28 13.83 0.00 -9.43
C ILE A 28 14.25 0.93 -10.57
N ASN A 29 13.30 1.65 -11.17
CA ASN A 29 13.56 2.63 -12.22
C ASN A 29 13.83 4.04 -11.66
N LYS A 30 13.80 4.20 -10.33
CA LYS A 30 14.02 5.46 -9.63
C LYS A 30 14.90 5.26 -8.39
N ASP A 31 16.11 4.75 -8.60
CA ASP A 31 17.13 4.58 -7.56
C ASP A 31 16.64 3.81 -6.30
N ASN A 32 15.74 2.84 -6.48
CA ASN A 32 15.06 2.12 -5.40
C ASN A 32 14.32 3.06 -4.42
N ALA A 33 13.72 4.14 -4.91
CA ALA A 33 12.91 5.03 -4.10
C ALA A 33 11.67 4.29 -3.56
N TYR A 34 11.37 4.49 -2.27
CA TYR A 34 10.10 4.05 -1.70
C TYR A 34 8.93 4.65 -2.47
N ALA A 35 7.95 3.82 -2.78
CA ALA A 35 6.79 4.22 -3.55
C ALA A 35 5.50 3.61 -2.99
N PHE A 36 4.43 4.37 -3.11
CA PHE A 36 3.05 3.91 -2.95
C PHE A 36 2.30 4.06 -4.27
N LEU A 37 1.38 3.15 -4.57
CA LEU A 37 0.41 3.38 -5.64
C LEU A 37 -0.73 4.27 -5.11
N GLN A 38 -1.07 5.31 -5.85
CA GLN A 38 -2.16 6.23 -5.50
C GLN A 38 -3.55 5.58 -5.71
N PRO A 39 -4.63 6.20 -5.21
CA PRO A 39 -5.99 5.64 -5.31
C PRO A 39 -6.49 5.37 -6.74
N ASP A 40 -5.88 6.00 -7.74
CA ASP A 40 -6.18 5.76 -9.16
C ASP A 40 -5.69 4.39 -9.67
N GLY A 41 -4.91 3.67 -8.85
CA GLY A 41 -4.37 2.35 -9.15
C GLY A 41 -3.29 2.35 -10.22
N LYS A 42 -2.66 3.49 -10.53
CA LYS A 42 -1.70 3.62 -11.63
C LYS A 42 -0.54 4.56 -11.34
N THR A 43 -0.78 5.66 -10.63
CA THR A 43 0.23 6.69 -10.41
C THR A 43 1.03 6.37 -9.14
N LEU A 44 2.36 6.40 -9.23
CA LEU A 44 3.22 6.28 -8.05
C LEU A 44 3.30 7.61 -7.29
N TYR A 45 3.26 7.51 -5.96
CA TYR A 45 3.60 8.55 -5.01
C TYR A 45 4.92 8.18 -4.32
N TYR A 46 5.83 9.15 -4.25
CA TYR A 46 7.14 9.00 -3.59
C TYR A 46 7.14 9.86 -2.33
N PRO A 47 7.04 9.28 -1.13
CA PRO A 47 7.07 10.04 0.10
C PRO A 47 8.43 10.73 0.30
N GLU A 48 8.38 11.98 0.76
CA GLU A 48 9.59 12.71 1.15
C GLU A 48 10.14 12.18 2.47
N SER A 49 11.45 12.36 2.69
CA SER A 49 12.06 12.05 3.98
C SER A 49 11.59 13.05 5.05
N PRO A 50 10.90 12.61 6.11
CA PRO A 50 10.60 13.48 7.22
C PRO A 50 11.87 13.82 8.02
N SER A 51 11.81 14.89 8.80
CA SER A 51 12.89 15.30 9.72
C SER A 51 12.88 14.54 11.06
N GLN A 52 11.76 13.88 11.40
CA GLN A 52 11.55 13.12 12.63
C GLN A 52 10.96 11.74 12.30
N PRO A 53 11.10 10.74 13.18
CA PRO A 53 10.44 9.45 13.01
C PRO A 53 8.93 9.53 13.20
N GLN A 54 8.23 8.47 12.78
CA GLN A 54 6.79 8.27 12.96
C GLN A 54 5.91 9.40 12.41
N GLN A 55 6.31 10.02 11.30
CA GLN A 55 5.51 11.08 10.67
C GLN A 55 4.43 10.48 9.75
N PRO A 56 3.28 11.15 9.60
CA PRO A 56 2.21 10.64 8.75
C PRO A 56 2.58 10.69 7.27
N LEU A 57 2.00 9.78 6.49
CA LEU A 57 2.01 9.85 5.03
C LEU A 57 1.23 11.09 4.56
N ALA A 58 1.82 11.93 3.70
CA ALA A 58 1.19 13.17 3.25
C ALA A 58 0.06 12.96 2.24
N VAL A 59 0.05 11.81 1.56
CA VAL A 59 -0.94 11.44 0.54
C VAL A 59 -1.70 10.20 1.01
N ASP A 60 -3.03 10.24 0.92
CA ASP A 60 -3.86 9.06 1.16
C ASP A 60 -3.78 8.11 -0.05
N CYS A 61 -3.03 7.02 0.11
CA CYS A 61 -2.83 6.01 -0.93
C CYS A 61 -3.83 4.85 -0.86
N ALA A 62 -4.95 5.01 -0.15
CA ALA A 62 -5.98 3.97 -0.05
C ALA A 62 -6.70 3.76 -1.39
N ILE A 63 -6.61 2.55 -1.95
CA ILE A 63 -7.34 2.14 -3.15
C ILE A 63 -8.64 1.47 -2.70
N PRO A 64 -9.82 2.10 -2.88
CA PRO A 64 -11.09 1.49 -2.48
C PRO A 64 -11.37 0.25 -3.34
N LEU A 65 -11.84 -0.85 -2.75
CA LEU A 65 -12.21 -2.07 -3.48
C LEU A 65 -13.72 -2.18 -3.77
N GLY A 66 -14.51 -1.23 -3.28
CA GLY A 66 -15.96 -1.19 -3.53
C GLY A 66 -16.74 -2.26 -2.77
N ALA A 67 -17.95 -2.54 -3.24
CA ALA A 67 -18.88 -3.51 -2.63
C ALA A 67 -18.42 -4.97 -2.82
N PRO A 68 -18.98 -5.93 -2.05
CA PRO A 68 -18.78 -7.35 -2.30
C PRO A 68 -19.02 -7.72 -3.77
N GLY A 69 -18.09 -8.48 -4.35
CA GLY A 69 -18.10 -8.90 -5.75
C GLY A 69 -17.45 -7.90 -6.72
N THR A 70 -17.16 -6.67 -6.30
CA THR A 70 -16.45 -5.68 -7.13
C THR A 70 -15.01 -6.12 -7.43
N THR A 71 -14.55 -5.82 -8.64
CA THR A 71 -13.17 -6.02 -9.06
C THR A 71 -12.60 -4.69 -9.55
N ASN A 72 -11.48 -4.28 -8.96
CA ASN A 72 -10.72 -3.09 -9.37
C ASN A 72 -9.35 -3.53 -9.88
N THR A 73 -9.01 -3.14 -11.10
CA THR A 73 -7.71 -3.48 -11.70
C THR A 73 -6.72 -2.34 -11.49
N VAL A 74 -5.57 -2.67 -10.91
CA VAL A 74 -4.43 -1.75 -10.75
C VAL A 74 -3.35 -2.08 -11.77
N THR A 75 -2.57 -1.09 -12.18
CA THR A 75 -1.39 -1.25 -13.02
C THR A 75 -0.16 -0.96 -12.17
N ILE A 76 0.59 -1.99 -11.82
CA ILE A 76 1.76 -1.89 -10.96
C ILE A 76 3.03 -1.87 -11.84
N PRO A 77 3.91 -0.87 -11.72
CA PRO A 77 5.21 -0.86 -12.39
C PRO A 77 6.17 -1.86 -11.72
N GLN A 78 7.41 -1.91 -12.20
CA GLN A 78 8.44 -2.76 -11.59
C GLN A 78 8.81 -2.23 -10.20
N LEU A 79 8.39 -2.97 -9.17
CA LEU A 79 8.70 -2.67 -7.77
C LEU A 79 9.45 -3.85 -7.15
N ALA A 80 10.60 -3.59 -6.53
CA ALA A 80 11.29 -4.58 -5.72
C ALA A 80 10.73 -4.61 -4.29
N GLY A 81 10.64 -5.80 -3.68
CA GLY A 81 10.12 -5.97 -2.32
C GLY A 81 8.68 -5.48 -2.19
N GLY A 82 7.87 -5.67 -3.24
CA GLY A 82 6.54 -5.12 -3.35
C GLY A 82 5.55 -5.82 -2.41
N ARG A 83 4.59 -5.07 -1.87
CA ARG A 83 3.49 -5.59 -1.07
C ARG A 83 2.16 -5.03 -1.51
N ILE A 84 1.14 -5.89 -1.54
CA ILE A 84 -0.26 -5.48 -1.66
C ILE A 84 -0.93 -5.76 -0.33
N TRP A 85 -1.29 -4.69 0.37
CA TRP A 85 -1.96 -4.72 1.66
C TRP A 85 -3.47 -4.66 1.46
N PHE A 86 -4.22 -5.31 2.35
CA PHE A 86 -5.68 -5.26 2.38
C PHE A 86 -6.15 -5.01 3.80
N VAL A 87 -7.20 -4.21 3.96
CA VAL A 87 -7.85 -3.95 5.24
C VAL A 87 -9.36 -3.86 5.08
N ILE A 88 -10.08 -4.41 6.05
CA ILE A 88 -11.55 -4.49 6.07
C ILE A 88 -12.09 -3.57 7.16
N ASP A 89 -13.19 -2.87 6.85
CA ASP A 89 -13.96 -1.96 7.71
C ASP A 89 -13.18 -0.72 8.21
N ASN A 90 -11.96 -0.48 7.73
CA ASN A 90 -11.13 0.65 8.11
C ASN A 90 -10.01 0.91 7.07
N LYS A 91 -9.15 1.90 7.31
CA LYS A 91 -7.93 2.19 6.54
C LYS A 91 -6.68 1.82 7.34
N LEU A 92 -5.60 1.44 6.64
CA LEU A 92 -4.28 1.30 7.25
C LEU A 92 -3.62 2.67 7.42
N THR A 93 -2.88 2.82 8.50
CA THR A 93 -2.00 3.96 8.73
C THR A 93 -0.56 3.53 8.48
N PHE A 94 0.08 4.18 7.50
CA PHE A 94 1.52 4.07 7.27
C PHE A 94 2.20 5.31 7.84
N LEU A 95 3.34 5.10 8.50
CA LEU A 95 4.18 6.17 9.02
C LEU A 95 5.52 6.18 8.29
N LEU A 96 6.24 7.30 8.41
CA LEU A 96 7.52 7.53 7.76
C LEU A 96 8.59 7.82 8.81
N ASN A 97 9.78 7.24 8.59
CA ASN A 97 11.01 7.59 9.28
C ASN A 97 11.97 8.32 8.34
N PRO A 98 12.96 9.09 8.86
CA PRO A 98 14.00 9.68 8.04
C PRO A 98 14.75 8.59 7.25
N GLY A 99 15.05 8.85 5.97
CA GLY A 99 15.66 7.85 5.09
C GLY A 99 15.26 7.93 3.61
N PRO A 100 14.01 8.31 3.25
CA PRO A 100 12.78 7.95 3.95
C PRO A 100 12.72 6.43 4.21
N GLY A 101 11.99 5.99 5.22
CA GLY A 101 11.65 4.58 5.44
C GLY A 101 10.18 4.42 5.75
N ILE A 102 9.51 3.46 5.10
CA ILE A 102 8.12 3.13 5.39
C ILE A 102 8.08 2.33 6.71
N VAL A 103 7.31 2.81 7.68
CA VAL A 103 6.97 2.07 8.89
C VAL A 103 5.70 1.28 8.60
N GLU A 104 5.86 -0.03 8.54
CA GLU A 104 4.79 -0.98 8.22
C GLU A 104 4.06 -1.44 9.50
N PRO A 105 2.79 -1.90 9.38
CA PRO A 105 2.01 -2.38 10.51
C PRO A 105 2.70 -3.51 11.31
N ALA A 106 2.74 -3.41 12.63
CA ALA A 106 3.35 -4.40 13.52
C ALA A 106 2.32 -5.19 14.36
N VAL A 107 2.05 -6.44 13.99
CA VAL A 107 1.12 -7.33 14.74
C VAL A 107 1.59 -7.73 16.13
N THR A 108 2.87 -7.52 16.46
CA THR A 108 3.45 -7.88 17.76
C THR A 108 3.50 -6.70 18.73
N ASN A 109 3.15 -5.49 18.29
CA ASN A 109 3.09 -4.29 19.12
C ASN A 109 1.64 -3.90 19.37
N SER A 110 1.14 -4.08 20.59
CA SER A 110 -0.25 -3.75 20.95
C SER A 110 -0.58 -2.26 20.85
N ASP A 111 0.43 -1.40 20.84
CA ASP A 111 0.29 0.05 20.72
C ASP A 111 0.31 0.52 19.25
N ASP A 112 0.53 -0.38 18.28
CA ASP A 112 0.43 -0.05 16.86
C ASP A 112 -1.01 0.36 16.52
N VAL A 113 -1.16 1.49 15.80
CA VAL A 113 -2.47 2.03 15.39
C VAL A 113 -3.27 1.05 14.52
N ASN A 114 -2.59 0.11 13.85
CA ASN A 114 -3.17 -0.92 13.02
C ASN A 114 -3.41 -2.25 13.77
N TYR A 115 -3.02 -2.36 15.06
CA TYR A 115 -3.04 -3.63 15.81
C TYR A 115 -4.43 -4.28 15.88
N LYS A 116 -5.47 -3.48 16.06
CA LYS A 116 -6.87 -3.97 16.19
C LYS A 116 -7.59 -4.10 14.84
N LEU A 117 -6.95 -3.72 13.73
CA LEU A 117 -7.56 -3.74 12.41
C LEU A 117 -7.49 -5.15 11.81
N LYS A 118 -8.44 -5.47 10.93
CA LYS A 118 -8.44 -6.72 10.16
C LYS A 118 -7.71 -6.49 8.85
N TRP A 119 -6.43 -6.86 8.79
CA TRP A 119 -5.60 -6.68 7.61
C TRP A 119 -4.71 -7.88 7.32
N GLY A 120 -4.20 -7.91 6.10
CA GLY A 120 -3.21 -8.86 5.63
C GLY A 120 -2.50 -8.30 4.39
N PHE A 121 -1.49 -9.01 3.90
CA PHE A 121 -0.78 -8.62 2.68
C PHE A 121 -0.27 -9.83 1.91
N CYS A 122 0.05 -9.61 0.64
CA CYS A 122 0.87 -10.52 -0.16
C CYS A 122 2.10 -9.80 -0.70
N GLU A 123 3.17 -10.55 -0.94
CA GLU A 123 4.44 -10.04 -1.45
C GLU A 123 4.60 -10.37 -2.95
N PHE A 124 5.27 -9.50 -3.69
CA PHE A 124 5.57 -9.68 -5.11
C PHE A 124 6.91 -9.03 -5.49
N THR A 125 7.44 -9.39 -6.66
CA THR A 125 8.60 -8.77 -7.33
C THR A 125 8.44 -8.92 -8.83
#